data_AF-A0A1W9TQR5-F1
#
_entry.id   AF-A0A1W9TQR5-F1
#
_cell.length_a   1.000
_cell.length_b   1.000
_cell.length_c   1.000
_cell.angle_alpha   90.00
_cell.angle_beta   90.00
_cell.angle_gamma   90.00
#
_symmetry.space_group_name_H-M   'P 1'
#
loop_
_entity.id
_entity.type
_entity.pdbx_description
1 polymer ?
#
loop_
_entity_poly.entity_id
_entity_poly.type
_entity_poly.pdbx_seq_one_letter_code
_entity_poly.pdbx_strand_id
1 'polypeptide(L)'
;MGILKKHPALFTGLGITILFFGLFFLRIDFLDTLELKSYDLMMNFRGDPGVSNEVVIVDIDDDSIEKLGRWPWPRSLLAKIINKINAGGPRVIGLNIILSEPEESNGLKELTNLKELFSRNILDKSGETGYEYLQAINDAETRLDNDRKLS
;
A
#
# COMPACT_ATOMS: atom_id res chain seq x y z
N MET A 1 -35.42 25.24 53.93
CA MET A 1 -34.19 24.54 54.39
C MET A 1 -34.47 23.07 54.75
N GLY A 2 -35.10 22.27 53.87
CA GLY A 2 -35.61 20.92 54.23
C GLY A 2 -35.23 19.77 53.30
N ILE A 3 -34.71 20.06 52.11
CA ILE A 3 -34.32 19.03 51.11
C ILE A 3 -32.87 18.58 51.34
N LEU A 4 -32.00 19.48 51.81
CA LEU A 4 -30.57 19.24 52.03
C LEU A 4 -30.27 18.15 53.08
N LYS A 5 -31.10 18.04 54.13
CA LYS A 5 -30.91 17.04 55.21
C LYS A 5 -31.50 15.67 54.89
N LYS A 6 -32.39 15.54 53.89
CA LYS A 6 -33.16 14.32 53.65
C LYS A 6 -32.47 13.34 52.69
N HIS A 7 -31.62 13.85 51.79
CA HIS A 7 -30.88 13.04 50.81
C HIS A 7 -29.43 13.54 50.64
N PRO A 8 -28.58 13.44 51.68
CA PRO A 8 -27.20 13.92 51.63
C PRO A 8 -26.38 13.27 50.50
N ALA A 9 -26.67 12.01 50.16
CA ALA A 9 -26.01 11.26 49.10
C ALA A 9 -26.21 11.86 47.69
N LEU A 10 -27.35 12.52 47.43
CA LEU A 10 -27.60 13.15 46.14
C LEU A 10 -26.74 14.40 45.94
N PHE A 11 -26.50 15.16 47.01
CA PHE A 11 -25.65 16.36 46.95
C PHE A 11 -24.18 16.00 46.85
N THR A 12 -23.72 14.96 47.56
CA THR A 12 -22.36 14.45 47.40
C THR A 12 -22.13 13.90 46.00
N GLY A 13 -23.11 13.16 45.45
CA GLY A 13 -23.07 12.67 44.07
C GLY A 13 -23.00 13.80 43.06
N LEU A 14 -23.87 14.81 43.19
CA LEU A 14 -23.88 15.98 42.31
C LEU A 14 -22.56 16.76 42.38
N GLY A 15 -22.00 16.92 43.58
CA GLY A 15 -20.72 17.58 43.78
C GLY A 15 -19.57 16.84 43.09
N ILE A 16 -19.53 15.51 43.19
CA ILE A 16 -18.55 14.68 42.48
C ILE A 16 -18.75 14.80 40.96
N THR A 17 -19.99 14.74 40.47
CA THR A 17 -20.27 14.88 39.03
C THR A 17 -19.82 16.23 38.50
N ILE A 18 -20.11 17.34 39.20
CA ILE A 18 -19.67 18.68 38.80
C ILE A 18 -18.14 18.80 38.83
N LEU A 19 -17.49 18.19 39.83
CA LEU A 19 -16.02 18.15 39.91
C LEU A 19 -15.42 17.43 38.69
N PHE A 20 -15.86 16.21 38.39
CA PHE A 20 -15.37 15.47 37.23
C PHE A 20 -15.69 16.17 35.91
N PHE A 21 -16.85 16.80 35.79
CA PHE A 21 -17.23 17.57 34.60
C PHE A 21 -16.35 18.82 34.43
N GLY A 22 -16.02 19.51 35.53
CA GLY A 22 -15.07 20.62 35.54
C GLY A 22 -13.66 20.18 35.17
N LEU A 23 -13.16 19.08 35.75
CA LEU A 23 -11.86 18.50 35.42
C LEU A 23 -11.79 18.08 33.94
N PHE A 24 -12.88 17.52 33.40
CA PHE A 24 -13.00 17.15 31.99
C PHE A 24 -12.98 18.38 31.06
N PHE A 25 -13.75 19.43 31.38
CA PHE A 25 -13.79 20.65 30.58
C PHE A 25 -12.50 21.46 30.64
N LEU A 26 -11.76 21.38 31.75
CA LEU A 26 -10.50 22.07 31.93
C LEU A 26 -9.31 21.37 31.26
N ARG A 27 -9.50 20.21 30.61
CA ARG A 27 -8.46 19.41 29.92
C ARG A 27 -7.11 19.52 30.59
N ILE A 28 -7.00 18.95 31.78
CA ILE A 28 -5.79 19.06 32.58
C ILE A 28 -4.69 18.24 31.90
N ASP A 29 -3.70 18.92 31.30
CA ASP A 29 -2.55 18.31 30.59
C ASP A 29 -1.81 17.24 31.43
N PHE A 30 -1.88 17.35 32.77
CA PHE A 30 -1.32 16.38 33.70
C PHE A 30 -1.98 15.00 33.60
N LEU A 31 -3.30 14.93 33.40
CA LEU A 31 -4.01 13.65 33.26
C LEU A 31 -3.62 12.95 31.95
N ASP A 32 -3.50 13.70 30.86
CA ASP A 32 -3.05 13.18 29.56
C ASP A 32 -1.61 12.66 29.66
N THR A 33 -0.74 13.39 30.38
CA THR A 33 0.65 12.95 30.61
C THR A 33 0.71 11.67 31.46
N LEU A 34 -0.14 11.54 32.47
CA LEU A 34 -0.23 10.32 33.29
C LEU A 34 -0.77 9.15 32.49
N GLU A 35 -1.78 9.38 31.64
CA GLU A 35 -2.30 8.37 30.73
C GLU A 35 -1.18 7.84 29.83
N LEU A 36 -0.46 8.71 29.12
CA LEU A 36 0.63 8.34 28.22
C LEU A 36 1.74 7.56 28.95
N LYS A 37 2.15 8.03 30.14
CA LYS A 37 3.15 7.32 30.96
C LYS A 37 2.65 5.95 31.41
N SER A 38 1.38 5.85 31.80
CA SER A 38 0.78 4.56 32.19
C SER A 38 0.71 3.60 31.01
N TYR A 39 0.41 4.10 29.82
CA TYR A 39 0.38 3.33 28.59
C TYR A 39 1.77 2.82 28.21
N ASP A 40 2.79 3.68 28.25
CA ASP A 40 4.18 3.31 27.98
C ASP A 40 4.66 2.25 28.98
N LEU A 41 4.30 2.39 30.26
CA LEU A 41 4.63 1.42 31.29
C LEU A 41 3.97 0.06 31.02
N MET A 42 2.69 0.04 30.66
CA MET A 42 1.99 -1.18 30.27
C MET A 42 2.62 -1.83 29.03
N MET A 43 3.01 -1.03 28.04
CA MET A 43 3.65 -1.52 26.82
C MET A 43 5.03 -2.12 27.10
N ASN A 44 5.83 -1.47 27.95
CA ASN A 44 7.12 -2.00 28.42
C ASN A 44 6.95 -3.31 29.22
N PHE A 45 5.93 -3.41 30.07
CA PHE A 45 5.66 -4.63 30.84
C PHE A 45 5.09 -5.77 29.98
N ARG A 46 4.47 -5.46 28.84
CA ARG A 46 3.97 -6.46 27.89
C ARG A 46 5.09 -7.34 27.32
N GLY A 47 6.34 -6.88 27.40
CA GLY A 47 7.51 -7.55 26.86
C GLY A 47 7.58 -7.46 25.33
N ASP A 48 8.74 -7.81 24.76
CA ASP A 48 8.87 -8.00 23.32
C ASP A 48 8.03 -9.24 22.93
N PRO A 49 6.97 -9.10 22.10
CA PRO A 49 6.21 -10.26 21.63
C PRO A 49 7.07 -11.21 20.77
N GLY A 50 8.31 -10.84 20.46
CA GLY A 50 9.18 -11.52 19.53
C GLY A 50 8.78 -11.21 18.09
N VAL A 51 9.66 -11.53 17.16
CA VAL A 51 9.33 -11.47 15.72
C VAL A 51 8.43 -12.66 15.41
N SER A 52 7.13 -12.42 15.28
CA SER A 52 6.22 -13.43 14.73
C SER A 52 6.56 -13.63 13.25
N ASN A 53 7.05 -14.82 12.89
CA ASN A 53 7.28 -15.21 11.50
C ASN A 53 5.98 -15.51 10.71
N GLU A 54 4.82 -15.22 11.30
CA GLU A 54 3.53 -15.46 10.66
C GLU A 54 3.20 -14.40 9.60
N VAL A 55 3.75 -13.19 9.72
CA VAL A 55 3.51 -12.08 8.79
C VAL A 55 4.83 -11.42 8.43
N VAL A 56 5.10 -11.34 7.12
CA VAL A 56 6.25 -10.61 6.57
C VAL A 56 5.74 -9.39 5.83
N ILE A 57 6.22 -8.21 6.22
CA ILE A 57 5.95 -6.96 5.53
C ILE A 57 7.12 -6.71 4.58
N VAL A 58 6.81 -6.54 3.29
CA VAL A 58 7.78 -6.15 2.27
C VAL A 58 7.46 -4.72 1.87
N ASP A 59 8.37 -3.80 2.19
CA ASP A 59 8.20 -2.37 1.92
C ASP A 59 8.98 -1.93 0.67
N ILE A 60 8.58 -0.79 0.11
CA ILE A 60 9.28 -0.12 -0.98
C ILE A 60 9.96 1.11 -0.38
N ASP A 61 11.23 0.98 -0.04
CA ASP A 61 12.05 2.03 0.55
C ASP A 61 12.82 2.84 -0.51
N ASP A 62 13.43 3.94 -0.07
CA ASP A 62 14.23 4.82 -0.91
C ASP A 62 15.41 4.07 -1.55
N ASP A 63 16.04 3.16 -0.79
CA ASP A 63 17.10 2.27 -1.27
C ASP A 63 16.66 1.41 -2.46
N SER A 64 15.44 0.87 -2.41
CA SER A 64 14.86 0.07 -3.48
C SER A 64 14.55 0.93 -4.69
N ILE A 65 14.05 2.14 -4.50
CA ILE A 65 13.78 3.10 -5.58
C ILE A 65 15.09 3.52 -6.26
N GLU A 66 16.15 3.75 -5.49
CA GLU A 66 17.46 4.10 -6.05
C GLU A 66 18.02 2.95 -6.91
N LYS A 67 17.85 1.70 -6.47
CA LYS A 67 18.39 0.51 -7.16
C LYS A 67 17.55 0.05 -8.35
N LEU A 68 16.23 0.10 -8.24
CA LEU A 68 15.29 -0.45 -9.23
C LEU A 68 14.70 0.61 -10.15
N GLY A 69 14.93 1.89 -9.84
CA GLY A 69 14.45 3.02 -10.60
C GLY A 69 13.18 3.62 -10.01
N ARG A 70 12.72 4.68 -10.68
CA ARG A 70 11.64 5.53 -10.21
C ARG A 70 10.30 4.79 -10.12
N TRP A 71 9.63 4.95 -8.99
CA TRP A 71 8.23 4.54 -8.79
C TRP A 71 7.26 5.46 -9.58
N PRO A 72 6.14 4.96 -10.14
CA PRO A 72 5.64 3.58 -10.11
C PRO A 72 6.42 2.64 -11.01
N TRP A 73 6.73 1.46 -10.48
CA TRP A 73 7.42 0.42 -11.24
C TRP A 73 6.49 -0.27 -12.25
N PRO A 74 7.06 -0.80 -13.36
CA PRO A 74 6.28 -1.59 -14.31
C PRO A 74 5.76 -2.87 -13.65
N ARG A 75 4.58 -3.33 -14.08
CA ARG A 75 3.93 -4.55 -13.61
C ARG A 75 4.80 -5.77 -13.79
N SER A 76 5.62 -5.84 -14.84
CA SER A 76 6.57 -6.93 -15.01
C SER A 76 7.61 -7.03 -13.89
N LEU A 77 8.02 -5.91 -13.28
CA LEU A 77 8.89 -5.91 -12.12
C LEU A 77 8.13 -6.35 -10.87
N LEU A 78 6.92 -5.83 -10.66
CA LEU A 78 6.04 -6.26 -9.55
C LEU A 78 5.77 -7.77 -9.60
N ALA A 79 5.49 -8.33 -10.77
CA ALA A 79 5.30 -9.77 -10.97
C ALA A 79 6.54 -10.58 -10.56
N LYS A 80 7.75 -10.12 -10.90
CA LYS A 80 9.00 -10.76 -10.48
C LYS A 80 9.17 -10.73 -8.96
N ILE A 81 8.84 -9.61 -8.32
CA ILE A 81 8.90 -9.47 -6.87
C ILE A 81 7.91 -10.44 -6.21
N ILE A 82 6.66 -10.46 -6.66
CA ILE A 82 5.62 -11.36 -6.15
C ILE A 82 6.03 -12.82 -6.32
N ASN A 83 6.56 -13.22 -7.48
CA ASN A 83 7.03 -14.58 -7.70
C ASN A 83 8.18 -14.96 -6.76
N LYS A 84 9.09 -14.03 -6.47
CA LYS A 84 10.19 -14.24 -5.52
C LYS A 84 9.66 -14.40 -4.08
N ILE A 85 8.66 -13.62 -3.69
CA ILE A 85 7.99 -13.76 -2.39
C ILE A 85 7.24 -15.10 -2.32
N ASN A 86 6.54 -15.47 -3.39
CA ASN A 86 5.78 -16.70 -3.49
C ASN A 86 6.66 -17.96 -3.37
N ALA A 87 7.92 -17.88 -3.82
CA ALA A 87 8.90 -18.95 -3.62
C ALA A 87 9.19 -19.26 -2.14
N GLY A 88 8.90 -18.33 -1.23
CA GLY A 88 8.96 -18.55 0.22
C GLY A 88 7.78 -19.34 0.80
N GLY A 89 6.79 -19.71 -0.02
CA GLY A 89 5.61 -20.48 0.40
C GLY A 89 4.63 -19.76 1.34
N PRO A 90 4.34 -18.45 1.18
CA PRO A 90 3.34 -17.79 2.00
C PRO A 90 1.93 -18.37 1.74
N ARG A 91 1.07 -18.38 2.77
CA ARG A 91 -0.32 -18.83 2.61
C ARG A 91 -1.16 -17.86 1.77
N VAL A 92 -0.89 -16.56 1.91
CA VAL A 92 -1.58 -15.46 1.24
C VAL A 92 -0.57 -14.34 0.99
N ILE A 93 -0.68 -13.65 -0.14
CA ILE A 93 0.07 -12.43 -0.44
C ILE A 93 -0.94 -11.29 -0.57
N GLY A 94 -0.83 -10.28 0.29
CA GLY A 94 -1.62 -9.05 0.21
C GLY A 94 -0.84 -7.95 -0.50
N LEU A 95 -1.47 -7.24 -1.43
CA LEU A 95 -0.87 -6.10 -2.13
C LEU A 95 -1.56 -4.82 -1.66
N ASN A 96 -0.80 -3.90 -1.06
CA ASN A 96 -1.28 -2.55 -0.74
C ASN A 96 -0.88 -1.56 -1.83
N ILE A 97 -1.22 -1.88 -3.09
CA ILE A 97 -0.92 -1.08 -4.28
C ILE A 97 -2.17 -1.06 -5.14
N ILE A 98 -2.58 0.12 -5.61
CA ILE A 98 -3.75 0.28 -6.47
C ILE A 98 -3.31 0.12 -7.92
N LEU A 99 -3.94 -0.83 -8.64
CA LEU A 99 -3.67 -1.17 -10.04
C LEU A 99 -4.94 -1.03 -10.88
N SER A 100 -5.55 0.15 -10.87
CA SER A 100 -6.88 0.39 -11.48
C SER A 100 -6.89 0.48 -13.01
N GLU A 101 -5.77 0.82 -13.64
CA GLU A 101 -5.67 1.07 -15.07
C GLU A 101 -4.66 0.14 -15.75
N PRO A 102 -4.88 -0.28 -17.01
CA PRO A 102 -3.88 -1.02 -17.80
C PRO A 102 -2.51 -0.29 -17.87
N GLU A 103 -1.41 -1.03 -17.95
CA GLU A 103 -0.06 -0.42 -17.97
C GLU A 103 0.18 0.11 -19.38
N GLU A 104 0.20 1.43 -19.54
CA GLU A 104 0.59 2.05 -20.80
C GLU A 104 2.11 2.17 -20.91
N SER A 105 2.75 1.17 -21.52
CA SER A 105 4.17 1.26 -21.87
C SER A 105 4.38 2.19 -23.06
N ASN A 106 5.12 3.29 -22.86
CA ASN A 106 5.51 4.21 -23.95
C ASN A 106 6.23 3.47 -25.10
N GLY A 107 7.06 2.47 -24.77
CA GLY A 107 7.75 1.66 -25.78
C GLY A 107 6.79 0.80 -26.61
N LEU A 108 5.73 0.28 -25.98
CA LEU A 108 4.68 -0.46 -26.70
C LEU A 108 3.91 0.47 -27.64
N LYS A 109 3.57 1.68 -27.19
CA LYS A 109 2.93 2.70 -28.04
C LYS A 109 3.78 3.04 -29.26
N GLU A 110 5.07 3.30 -29.07
CA GLU A 110 5.96 3.61 -30.19
C GLU A 110 6.15 2.43 -31.14
N LEU A 111 6.23 1.20 -30.62
CA LEU A 111 6.29 0.00 -31.45
C LEU A 111 5.02 -0.18 -32.29
N THR A 112 3.85 0.07 -31.71
CA THR A 112 2.56 0.06 -32.42
C THR A 112 2.50 1.13 -33.50
N ASN A 113 2.98 2.35 -33.23
CA ASN A 113 3.07 3.41 -34.24
C ASN A 113 4.00 3.01 -35.39
N LEU A 114 5.18 2.45 -35.09
CA LEU A 114 6.12 1.99 -36.11
C LEU A 114 5.55 0.84 -36.95
N LYS A 115 4.87 -0.12 -36.30
CA LYS A 115 4.15 -1.21 -36.96
C LYS A 115 3.12 -0.69 -37.94
N GLU A 116 2.35 0.32 -37.55
CA GLU A 116 1.33 0.92 -38.40
C GLU A 116 1.95 1.66 -39.60
N LEU A 117 2.99 2.47 -39.35
CA LEU A 117 3.73 3.17 -40.42
C LEU A 117 4.35 2.20 -41.42
N PHE A 118 4.91 1.09 -40.93
CA PHE A 118 5.49 0.04 -41.76
C PHE A 118 4.40 -0.66 -42.59
N SER A 119 3.32 -1.07 -41.94
CA SER A 119 2.16 -1.74 -42.57
C SER A 119 1.55 -0.90 -43.68
N ARG A 120 1.42 0.41 -43.45
CA ARG A 120 0.79 1.34 -44.40
C ARG A 120 1.68 1.70 -45.58
N ASN A 121 2.99 1.85 -45.37
CA ASN A 121 3.88 2.47 -46.37
C ASN A 121 4.81 1.48 -47.10
N ILE A 122 5.17 0.38 -46.45
CA ILE A 122 6.29 -0.47 -46.87
C ILE A 122 5.88 -1.94 -47.05
N LEU A 123 4.92 -2.45 -46.28
CA LEU A 123 4.56 -3.88 -46.25
C LEU A 123 4.23 -4.45 -47.64
N ASP A 124 3.32 -3.82 -48.38
CA ASP A 124 2.93 -4.26 -49.73
C ASP A 124 4.07 -4.21 -50.75
N LYS A 125 5.09 -3.37 -50.50
CA LYS A 125 6.26 -3.19 -51.38
C LYS A 125 7.44 -4.09 -51.01
N SER A 126 7.38 -4.75 -49.85
CA SER A 126 8.51 -5.51 -49.30
C SER A 126 8.36 -7.03 -49.39
N GLY A 127 7.24 -7.53 -49.94
CA GLY A 127 7.03 -8.95 -50.24
C GLY A 127 7.17 -9.83 -48.99
N GLU A 128 7.70 -11.05 -49.17
CA GLU A 128 7.86 -12.04 -48.09
C GLU A 128 8.67 -11.51 -46.90
N THR A 129 9.77 -10.78 -47.16
CA THR A 129 10.58 -10.17 -46.10
C THR A 129 9.80 -9.15 -45.27
N GLY A 130 8.84 -8.44 -45.87
CA GLY A 130 8.00 -7.49 -45.13
C GLY A 130 7.13 -8.18 -44.08
N TYR A 131 6.58 -9.35 -44.42
CA TYR A 131 5.79 -10.15 -43.49
C TYR A 131 6.64 -10.78 -42.38
N GLU A 132 7.89 -11.15 -42.65
CA GLU A 132 8.84 -11.59 -41.61
C GLU A 132 9.11 -10.49 -40.58
N TYR A 133 9.35 -9.25 -41.02
CA TYR A 133 9.51 -8.11 -40.11
C TYR A 133 8.24 -7.84 -39.31
N LEU A 134 7.06 -7.92 -39.94
CA LEU A 134 5.78 -7.75 -39.26
C LEU A 134 5.58 -8.82 -38.17
N GLN A 135 5.95 -10.07 -38.45
CA GLN A 135 5.91 -11.15 -37.47
C GLN A 135 6.87 -10.89 -36.30
N ALA A 136 8.10 -10.48 -36.58
CA ALA A 136 9.07 -10.14 -35.54
C ALA A 136 8.58 -8.99 -34.63
N ILE A 137 7.88 -8.00 -35.20
CA ILE A 137 7.25 -6.90 -34.45
C ILE A 137 6.10 -7.43 -33.56
N ASN A 138 5.22 -8.28 -34.08
CA ASN A 138 4.14 -8.91 -33.29
C ASN A 138 4.70 -9.72 -32.11
N ASP A 139 5.78 -10.46 -32.33
CA ASP A 139 6.43 -11.23 -31.28
C ASP A 139 7.06 -10.32 -30.21
N ALA A 140 7.62 -9.17 -30.62
CA ALA A 140 8.16 -8.17 -29.71
C ALA A 140 7.05 -7.50 -28.87
N GLU A 141 5.93 -7.14 -29.50
CA GLU A 141 4.74 -6.58 -28.83
C GLU A 141 4.25 -7.51 -27.72
N THR A 142 4.13 -8.81 -28.03
CA THR A 142 3.71 -9.85 -27.07
C THR A 142 4.68 -9.98 -25.87
N ARG A 143 5.99 -9.78 -26.08
CA ARG A 143 6.99 -9.86 -24.99
C ARG A 143 6.96 -8.61 -24.09
N LEU A 144 6.68 -7.45 -24.67
CA LEU A 144 6.65 -6.15 -24.01
C LEU A 144 5.33 -5.89 -23.28
N ASP A 145 4.25 -6.58 -23.66
CA ASP A 145 3.01 -6.57 -22.89
C ASP A 145 3.25 -7.14 -21.48
N ASN A 146 3.20 -6.24 -20.50
CA ASN A 146 3.49 -6.53 -19.10
C ASN A 146 2.21 -6.89 -18.32
N ASP A 147 1.03 -6.50 -18.80
CA ASP A 147 -0.24 -6.73 -18.10
C ASP A 147 -0.56 -8.22 -18.02
N ARG A 148 -0.25 -8.96 -19.09
CA ARG A 148 -0.41 -10.41 -19.17
C ARG A 148 0.42 -11.22 -18.16
N LYS A 149 1.38 -10.59 -17.46
CA LYS A 149 2.25 -11.26 -16.48
C LYS A 149 1.69 -11.20 -15.06
N LEU A 150 0.64 -10.39 -14.83
CA LEU A 150 0.02 -10.16 -13.52
C LEU A 150 -1.45 -10.60 -13.43
N SER A 151 -2.08 -10.95 -14.56
CA SER A 151 -3.38 -11.63 -14.63
C SER A 151 -3.24 -13.14 -14.39
#